data_AF-A0A817IFU0-F1
#
_entry.id   AF-A0A817IFU0-F1
#
_cell.length_a   1.000
_cell.length_b   1.000
_cell.length_c   1.000
_cell.angle_alpha   90.00
_cell.angle_beta   90.00
_cell.angle_gamma   90.00
#
_symmetry.space_group_name_H-M   'P 1'
#
loop_
_entity.id
_entity.type
_entity.pdbx_description
1 polymer ?
#
loop_
_entity_poly.entity_id
_entity_poly.type
_entity_poly.pdbx_seq_one_letter_code
_entity_poly.pdbx_strand_id
1 'polypeptide(L)'
;MNSLLSSFSSSNTSVFDSCPSSSNFTQFVHDAQSFLLLLAHIEEISWSLIRLSSSSDGSILTLHHTYIDLGDRLHDLYIDIPQRWPNERPRCRTNLPVEFNIEIWCSKTSRLIEIINNFHSVVDSLQSFWAQLTELERDAIVLDEKPISYASTTRRLKINDNVHVQIQTRLFFDI
;
A
#
# COMPACT_ATOMS: atom_id res chain seq x y z
N MET A 1 -26.09 62.21 12.75
CA MET A 1 -26.22 61.06 11.84
C MET A 1 -25.93 59.81 12.66
N ASN A 2 -27.01 59.19 13.12
CA ASN A 2 -27.02 57.96 13.91
C ASN A 2 -27.07 56.74 12.98
N SER A 3 -26.80 55.58 13.58
CA SER A 3 -27.19 54.22 13.20
C SER A 3 -26.43 53.53 12.05
N LEU A 4 -25.38 52.77 12.39
CA LEU A 4 -25.07 51.46 11.79
C LEU A 4 -24.26 50.53 12.75
N LEU A 5 -24.40 50.67 14.07
CA LEU A 5 -23.72 49.80 15.06
C LEU A 5 -24.62 49.45 16.27
N SER A 6 -25.90 49.12 16.04
CA SER A 6 -26.80 48.76 17.14
C SER A 6 -27.81 47.66 16.83
N SER A 7 -27.55 46.79 15.87
CA SER A 7 -28.47 45.70 15.53
C SER A 7 -27.76 44.36 15.40
N PHE A 8 -27.07 43.93 16.44
CA PHE A 8 -26.85 42.51 16.74
C PHE A 8 -26.81 42.33 18.26
N SER A 9 -27.94 42.67 18.89
CA SER A 9 -28.27 42.22 20.23
C SER A 9 -29.64 41.56 20.14
N SER A 10 -29.72 40.34 20.68
CA SER A 10 -30.93 39.59 20.99
C SER A 10 -31.78 39.16 19.78
N SER A 11 -31.41 38.04 19.16
CA SER A 11 -32.30 36.91 18.81
C SER A 11 -31.56 35.90 17.91
N ASN A 12 -31.04 34.82 18.52
CA ASN A 12 -30.88 33.46 17.96
C ASN A 12 -29.85 32.65 18.77
N THR A 13 -30.10 32.50 20.08
CA THR A 13 -29.42 31.50 20.92
C THR A 13 -30.19 30.18 20.90
N SER A 14 -30.29 29.55 19.73
CA SER A 14 -30.79 28.16 19.65
C SER A 14 -30.26 27.32 18.48
N VAL A 15 -29.24 27.77 17.74
CA VAL A 15 -28.67 26.99 16.62
C VAL A 15 -27.21 26.58 16.86
N PHE A 16 -26.56 27.09 17.91
CA PHE A 16 -25.21 26.69 18.32
C PHE A 16 -25.20 26.26 19.78
N ASP A 17 -25.79 25.11 20.08
CA ASP A 17 -25.51 24.42 21.34
C ASP A 17 -25.63 22.91 21.16
N SER A 18 -24.77 22.39 20.28
CA SER A 18 -24.17 21.08 20.52
C SER A 18 -22.67 21.25 20.34
N CYS A 19 -22.06 21.97 21.31
CA CYS A 19 -20.62 21.94 21.47
C CYS A 19 -20.24 20.46 21.65
N PRO A 20 -19.41 19.87 20.78
CA PRO A 20 -18.94 18.52 20.99
C PRO A 20 -18.31 18.50 22.38
N SER A 21 -18.59 17.45 23.17
CA SER A 21 -17.86 17.21 24.42
C SER A 21 -16.36 17.44 24.19
N SER A 22 -15.61 17.92 25.18
CA SER A 22 -14.16 18.21 25.01
C SER A 22 -13.41 17.04 24.36
N SER A 23 -13.82 15.80 24.64
CA SER A 23 -13.37 14.57 23.98
C SER A 23 -13.61 14.52 22.47
N ASN A 24 -14.77 14.96 21.99
CA ASN A 24 -15.11 14.95 20.56
C ASN A 24 -14.32 16.02 19.78
N PHE A 25 -14.02 17.17 20.40
CA PHE A 25 -13.19 18.19 19.75
C PHE A 25 -11.72 17.75 19.66
N THR A 26 -11.17 17.17 20.72
CA THR A 26 -9.79 16.63 20.69
C THR A 26 -9.63 15.52 19.66
N GLN A 27 -10.62 14.62 19.56
CA GLN A 27 -10.60 13.57 18.55
C GLN A 27 -10.64 14.15 17.13
N PHE A 28 -11.53 15.11 16.86
CA PHE A 28 -11.61 15.77 15.56
C PHE A 28 -10.28 16.43 15.15
N VAL A 29 -9.62 17.13 16.08
CA VAL A 29 -8.33 17.77 15.81
C VAL A 29 -7.25 16.72 15.50
N HIS A 30 -7.21 15.61 16.23
CA HIS A 30 -6.29 14.51 15.99
C HIS A 30 -6.51 13.88 14.60
N ASP A 31 -7.76 13.63 14.23
CA ASP A 31 -8.12 13.04 12.94
C ASP A 31 -7.75 13.96 11.78
N ALA A 32 -8.01 15.28 11.93
CA ALA A 32 -7.62 16.27 10.94
C ALA A 32 -6.09 16.34 10.75
N GLN A 33 -5.33 16.32 11.86
CA GLN A 33 -3.86 16.29 11.80
C GLN A 33 -3.34 15.02 11.13
N SER A 34 -3.93 13.87 11.45
CA SER A 34 -3.56 12.57 10.87
C SER A 34 -3.82 12.54 9.37
N PHE A 35 -4.95 13.11 8.92
CA PHE A 35 -5.27 13.24 7.51
C PHE A 35 -4.32 14.20 6.78
N LEU A 36 -4.03 15.37 7.35
CA LEU A 36 -3.07 16.31 6.76
C LEU A 36 -1.67 15.72 6.63
N LEU A 37 -1.22 14.93 7.63
CA LEU A 37 0.03 14.20 7.57
C LEU A 37 0.03 13.18 6.42
N LEU A 38 -1.07 12.44 6.25
CA LEU A 38 -1.22 11.49 5.15
C LEU A 38 -1.14 12.20 3.79
N LEU A 39 -1.81 13.34 3.62
CA LEU A 39 -1.71 14.15 2.41
C LEU A 39 -0.27 14.60 2.14
N ALA A 40 0.46 15.03 3.17
CA ALA A 40 1.86 15.41 3.04
C ALA A 40 2.76 14.25 2.62
N HIS A 41 2.48 13.03 3.09
CA HIS A 41 3.20 11.83 2.65
C HIS A 41 2.87 11.45 1.19
N ILE A 42 1.61 11.61 0.78
CA ILE A 42 1.21 11.36 -0.62
C ILE A 42 1.83 12.39 -1.57
N GLU A 43 1.86 13.66 -1.17
CA GLU A 43 2.52 14.74 -1.93
C GLU A 43 4.01 14.45 -2.12
N GLU A 44 4.71 14.00 -1.08
CA GLU A 44 6.13 13.60 -1.16
C GLU A 44 6.37 12.48 -2.16
N ILE A 45 5.45 11.51 -2.26
CA ILE A 45 5.54 10.42 -3.24
C ILE A 45 5.21 10.90 -4.66
N SER A 46 4.38 11.93 -4.80
CA SER A 46 3.65 12.35 -6.00
C SER A 46 2.32 11.62 -6.21
N TRP A 47 1.25 12.41 -6.34
CA TRP A 47 -0.10 11.95 -6.69
C TRP A 47 -0.18 11.17 -8.01
N SER A 48 0.73 11.42 -8.95
CA SER A 48 0.75 10.70 -10.23
C SER A 48 1.18 9.24 -10.11
N LEU A 49 1.86 8.88 -9.00
CA LEU A 49 2.41 7.55 -8.76
C LEU A 49 1.53 6.70 -7.82
N ILE A 50 0.44 7.27 -7.31
CA ILE A 50 -0.48 6.60 -6.38
C ILE A 50 -1.90 6.64 -6.92
N ARG A 51 -2.57 5.49 -6.90
CA ARG A 51 -4.02 5.39 -7.06
C ARG A 51 -4.66 5.16 -5.70
N LEU A 52 -5.71 5.90 -5.39
CA LEU A 52 -6.50 5.68 -4.19
C LEU A 52 -7.58 4.65 -4.48
N SER A 53 -7.78 3.70 -3.56
CA SER A 53 -8.83 2.70 -3.65
C SER A 53 -9.57 2.57 -2.34
N SER A 54 -10.79 2.02 -2.42
CA SER A 54 -11.65 1.79 -1.26
C SER A 54 -10.91 1.00 -0.18
N SER A 55 -11.22 1.30 1.08
CA SER A 55 -10.69 0.60 2.24
C SER A 55 -10.90 -0.91 2.12
N SER A 56 -9.82 -1.65 2.31
CA SER A 56 -9.85 -3.06 2.71
C SER A 56 -10.33 -3.18 4.17
N ASP A 57 -10.68 -4.39 4.62
CA ASP A 57 -11.13 -4.60 6.01
C ASP A 57 -10.12 -4.04 7.02
N GLY A 58 -10.57 -3.11 7.87
CA GLY A 58 -9.76 -2.44 8.89
C GLY A 58 -8.91 -1.23 8.45
N SER A 59 -8.88 -0.86 7.17
CA SER A 59 -8.17 0.34 6.69
C SER A 59 -9.11 1.54 6.47
N ILE A 60 -8.57 2.77 6.49
CA ILE A 60 -9.32 3.98 6.13
C ILE A 60 -9.13 4.35 4.66
N LEU A 61 -8.00 3.96 4.09
CA LEU A 61 -7.60 4.27 2.73
C LEU A 61 -6.56 3.26 2.28
N THR A 62 -6.63 2.86 1.01
CA THR A 62 -5.60 2.01 0.40
C THR A 62 -4.89 2.79 -0.69
N LEU A 63 -3.58 2.94 -0.55
CA LEU A 63 -2.70 3.51 -1.59
C LEU A 63 -2.21 2.38 -2.50
N HIS A 64 -2.41 2.50 -3.80
CA HIS A 64 -1.94 1.55 -4.79
C HIS A 64 -0.83 2.19 -5.63
N HIS A 65 0.36 1.59 -5.58
CA HIS A 65 1.52 1.96 -6.36
C HIS A 65 1.89 0.83 -7.31
N THR A 66 2.36 1.19 -8.52
CA THR A 66 2.80 0.23 -9.53
C THR A 66 4.24 0.50 -9.92
N TYR A 67 5.04 -0.56 -10.04
CA TYR A 67 6.44 -0.51 -10.44
C TYR A 67 6.68 -1.45 -11.62
N ILE A 68 7.38 -0.98 -12.66
CA ILE A 68 7.80 -1.81 -13.79
C ILE A 68 9.28 -2.13 -13.59
N ASP A 69 9.61 -3.42 -13.50
CA ASP A 69 10.97 -3.87 -13.29
C ASP A 69 11.79 -3.95 -14.59
N LEU A 70 13.06 -4.35 -14.48
CA LEU A 70 13.98 -4.49 -15.63
C LEU A 70 13.56 -5.57 -16.64
N GLY A 71 12.66 -6.48 -16.26
CA GLY A 71 12.10 -7.51 -17.13
C GLY A 71 10.76 -7.13 -17.74
N ASP A 72 10.38 -5.85 -17.73
CA ASP A 72 9.10 -5.32 -18.17
C ASP A 72 7.88 -5.94 -17.45
N ARG A 73 8.08 -6.42 -16.20
CA ARG A 73 6.99 -6.97 -15.38
C ARG A 73 6.40 -5.86 -14.50
N LEU A 74 5.08 -5.77 -14.51
CA LEU A 74 4.33 -4.83 -13.67
C LEU A 74 4.06 -5.45 -12.28
N HIS A 75 4.54 -4.80 -11.23
CA HIS A 75 4.36 -5.21 -9.85
C HIS A 75 3.49 -4.22 -9.08
N ASP A 76 2.52 -4.75 -8.34
CA ASP A 76 1.58 -3.96 -7.53
C ASP A 76 1.99 -3.96 -6.05
N LEU A 77 2.06 -2.76 -5.46
CA LEU A 77 2.14 -2.54 -4.02
C LEU A 77 0.86 -1.86 -3.54
N TYR A 78 0.20 -2.49 -2.58
CA TYR A 78 -0.90 -1.88 -1.84
C TYR A 78 -0.45 -1.54 -0.43
N ILE A 79 -0.68 -0.30 0.00
CA ILE A 79 -0.40 0.19 1.34
C ILE A 79 -1.73 0.55 2.00
N ASP A 80 -2.20 -0.30 2.89
CA ASP A 80 -3.42 -0.11 3.66
C ASP A 80 -3.12 0.82 4.86
N ILE A 81 -3.72 2.01 4.87
CA ILE A 81 -3.58 2.99 5.95
C ILE A 81 -4.56 2.63 7.08
N PRO A 82 -4.09 2.41 8.32
CA PRO A 82 -4.94 1.96 9.42
C PRO A 82 -5.76 3.11 10.01
N GLN A 83 -6.84 2.77 10.74
CA GLN A 83 -7.66 3.75 11.44
C GLN A 83 -6.88 4.59 12.47
N ARG A 84 -5.86 4.00 13.10
CA ARG A 84 -5.02 4.69 14.10
C ARG A 84 -3.74 5.28 13.52
N TRP A 85 -3.72 5.58 12.22
CA TRP A 85 -2.62 6.29 11.57
C TRP A 85 -2.33 7.64 12.26
N PRO A 86 -1.06 8.08 12.40
CA PRO A 86 0.19 7.37 12.07
C PRO A 86 0.71 6.47 13.20
N ASN A 87 0.00 6.36 14.32
CA ASN A 87 0.44 5.60 15.50
C ASN A 87 0.41 4.09 15.28
N GLU A 88 -0.46 3.61 14.40
CA GLU A 88 -0.46 2.24 13.90
C GLU A 88 0.25 2.19 12.54
N ARG A 89 1.10 1.16 12.35
CA ARG A 89 1.85 0.98 11.12
C ARG A 89 0.93 0.60 9.95
N PRO A 90 1.22 1.03 8.71
CA PRO A 90 0.55 0.53 7.52
C PRO A 90 0.71 -0.97 7.36
N ARG A 91 -0.22 -1.59 6.62
CA ARG A 91 -0.09 -2.96 6.15
C ARG A 91 0.22 -2.94 4.65
N CYS A 92 1.20 -3.72 4.23
CA CYS A 92 1.54 -3.87 2.82
C CYS A 92 0.99 -5.18 2.28
N ARG A 93 0.48 -5.14 1.05
CA ARG A 93 0.13 -6.34 0.28
C ARG A 93 0.81 -6.25 -1.08
N THR A 94 1.48 -7.32 -1.46
CA THR A 94 2.22 -7.44 -2.72
C THR A 94 2.05 -8.85 -3.26
N ASN A 95 2.41 -9.04 -4.53
CA ASN A 95 2.42 -10.33 -5.18
C ASN A 95 3.86 -10.83 -5.40
N LEU A 96 4.64 -10.89 -4.33
CA LEU A 96 6.05 -11.29 -4.36
C LEU A 96 6.25 -12.71 -3.85
N PRO A 97 7.31 -13.42 -4.30
CA PRO A 97 7.66 -14.76 -3.82
C PRO A 97 8.29 -14.75 -2.41
N VAL A 98 8.50 -13.55 -1.84
CA VAL A 98 8.99 -13.28 -0.49
C VAL A 98 7.94 -12.54 0.30
N GLU A 99 7.99 -12.67 1.63
CA GLU A 99 7.22 -11.81 2.50
C GLU A 99 7.75 -10.37 2.43
N PHE A 100 6.85 -9.41 2.26
CA PHE A 100 7.17 -7.99 2.24
C PHE A 100 6.51 -7.29 3.43
N ASN A 101 7.33 -6.91 4.41
CA ASN A 101 6.87 -6.32 5.67
C ASN A 101 7.63 -5.03 6.00
N ILE A 102 6.95 -4.15 6.74
CA ILE A 102 7.56 -2.98 7.36
C ILE A 102 8.19 -3.44 8.68
N GLU A 103 9.51 -3.58 8.73
CA GLU A 103 10.22 -4.04 9.92
C GLU A 103 10.12 -3.05 11.09
N ILE A 104 10.33 -1.76 10.81
CA ILE A 104 10.35 -0.70 11.82
C ILE A 104 9.43 0.44 11.35
N TRP A 105 8.51 0.85 12.23
CA TRP A 105 7.62 1.99 12.00
C TRP A 105 7.66 2.95 13.20
N CYS A 106 7.98 4.21 12.94
CA CYS A 106 7.95 5.29 13.91
C CYS A 106 7.03 6.39 13.39
N SER A 107 5.95 6.68 14.12
CA SER A 107 4.92 7.64 13.70
C SER A 107 5.42 9.07 13.47
N LYS A 108 6.60 9.41 14.01
CA LYS A 108 7.21 10.74 13.89
C LYS A 108 8.22 10.86 12.76
N THR A 109 8.84 9.76 12.34
CA THR A 109 10.01 9.81 11.45
C THR A 109 9.87 8.95 10.21
N SER A 110 9.13 7.84 10.28
CA SER A 110 8.94 6.96 9.13
C SER A 110 8.06 7.62 8.06
N ARG A 111 8.41 7.39 6.80
CA ARG A 111 7.72 7.99 5.64
C ARG A 111 7.14 6.89 4.74
N LEU A 112 6.05 7.19 4.05
CA LEU A 112 5.45 6.22 3.12
C LEU A 112 6.35 5.99 1.88
N ILE A 113 7.14 6.99 1.48
CA ILE A 113 8.09 6.84 0.37
C ILE A 113 9.17 5.78 0.66
N GLU A 114 9.56 5.60 1.92
CA GLU A 114 10.55 4.58 2.31
C GLU A 114 10.03 3.17 2.05
N ILE A 115 8.73 2.94 2.22
CA ILE A 115 8.06 1.66 1.91
C ILE A 115 8.14 1.39 0.40
N ILE A 116 7.88 2.41 -0.43
CA ILE A 116 7.95 2.31 -1.89
C ILE A 116 9.38 2.01 -2.35
N ASN A 117 10.36 2.72 -1.81
CA ASN A 117 11.77 2.51 -2.14
C ASN A 117 12.25 1.09 -1.73
N ASN A 118 11.83 0.62 -0.56
CA ASN A 118 12.10 -0.75 -0.12
C ASN A 118 11.43 -1.77 -1.05
N PHE A 119 10.19 -1.52 -1.47
CA PHE A 119 9.49 -2.38 -2.42
C PHE A 119 10.23 -2.48 -3.75
N HIS A 120 10.69 -1.37 -4.33
CA HIS A 120 11.51 -1.37 -5.54
C HIS A 120 12.78 -2.20 -5.36
N SER A 121 13.49 -1.98 -4.25
CA SER A 121 14.72 -2.72 -3.93
C SER A 121 14.49 -4.23 -3.83
N VAL A 122 13.38 -4.65 -3.20
CA VAL A 122 13.01 -6.07 -3.13
C VAL A 122 12.66 -6.63 -4.51
N VAL A 123 11.88 -5.91 -5.32
CA VAL A 123 11.56 -6.32 -6.70
C VAL A 123 12.83 -6.47 -7.54
N ASP A 124 13.76 -5.53 -7.43
CA ASP A 124 15.02 -5.56 -8.17
C ASP A 124 15.94 -6.70 -7.69
N SER A 125 15.86 -7.10 -6.41
CA SER A 125 16.60 -8.28 -5.91
C SER A 125 16.07 -9.61 -6.47
N LEU A 126 14.83 -9.64 -6.97
CA LEU A 126 14.15 -10.84 -7.45
C LEU A 126 14.29 -11.08 -8.96
N GLN A 127 15.06 -10.24 -9.66
CA GLN A 127 15.21 -10.34 -11.11
C GLN A 127 15.77 -11.69 -11.57
N SER A 128 16.77 -12.21 -10.86
CA SER A 128 17.38 -13.52 -11.16
C SER A 128 16.39 -14.66 -10.97
N PHE A 129 15.56 -14.60 -9.93
CA PHE A 129 14.53 -15.59 -9.65
C PHE A 129 13.50 -15.67 -10.78
N TRP A 130 12.94 -14.54 -11.21
CA TRP A 130 11.98 -14.54 -12.30
C TRP A 130 12.63 -14.87 -13.65
N ALA A 131 13.88 -14.47 -13.88
CA ALA A 131 14.61 -14.84 -15.10
C ALA A 131 14.77 -16.37 -15.22
N GLN A 132 15.11 -17.07 -14.13
CA GLN A 132 15.20 -18.54 -14.13
C GLN A 132 13.86 -19.20 -14.43
N LEU A 133 12.77 -18.68 -13.87
CA LEU A 133 11.42 -19.17 -14.18
C LEU A 133 11.07 -18.93 -15.65
N THR A 134 11.34 -17.74 -16.19
CA THR A 134 11.10 -17.45 -17.62
C THR A 134 11.93 -18.35 -18.54
N GLU A 135 13.19 -18.61 -18.21
CA GLU A 135 14.06 -19.52 -18.98
C GLU A 135 13.48 -20.94 -18.99
N LEU A 136 13.04 -21.43 -17.84
CA LEU A 136 12.39 -22.73 -17.72
C LEU A 136 11.09 -22.82 -18.54
N GLU A 137 10.27 -21.78 -18.49
CA GLU A 137 8.99 -21.70 -19.20
C GLU A 137 9.16 -21.58 -20.72
N ARG A 138 10.30 -21.09 -21.21
CA ARG A 138 10.59 -20.94 -22.65
C ARG A 138 10.63 -22.29 -23.36
N ASP A 139 11.26 -23.28 -22.73
CA ASP A 139 11.58 -24.56 -23.37
C ASP A 139 10.66 -25.71 -22.88
N ALA A 140 9.70 -25.42 -22.00
CA ALA A 140 8.81 -26.40 -21.39
C ALA A 140 7.31 -26.11 -21.61
N ILE A 141 6.49 -27.17 -21.62
CA ILE A 141 5.03 -27.03 -21.60
C ILE A 141 4.57 -26.90 -20.14
N VAL A 142 4.22 -25.68 -19.74
CA VAL A 142 3.73 -25.35 -18.40
C VAL A 142 2.23 -25.66 -18.29
N LEU A 143 1.86 -26.40 -17.24
CA LEU A 143 0.49 -26.86 -16.97
C LEU A 143 -0.26 -25.99 -15.95
N ASP A 144 0.37 -24.95 -15.42
CA ASP A 144 -0.24 -24.04 -14.45
C ASP A 144 -1.28 -23.11 -15.10
N GLU A 145 -2.27 -22.72 -14.30
CA GLU A 145 -3.31 -21.80 -14.74
C GLU A 145 -2.71 -20.41 -15.01
N LYS A 146 -3.10 -19.81 -16.14
CA LYS A 146 -2.61 -18.48 -16.55
C LYS A 146 -3.63 -17.39 -16.19
N PRO A 147 -3.19 -16.17 -15.82
CA PRO A 147 -1.79 -15.74 -15.68
C PRO A 147 -1.14 -16.33 -14.43
N ILE A 148 0.13 -16.74 -14.54
CA ILE A 148 0.86 -17.29 -13.40
C ILE A 148 1.31 -16.13 -12.50
N SER A 149 1.03 -16.23 -11.22
CA SER A 149 1.40 -15.22 -10.23
C SER A 149 2.92 -15.05 -10.09
N TYR A 150 3.41 -13.81 -9.95
CA TYR A 150 4.81 -13.52 -9.63
C TYR A 150 5.24 -14.02 -8.24
N ALA A 151 4.29 -14.26 -7.34
CA ALA A 151 4.54 -14.92 -6.05
C ALA A 151 4.69 -16.44 -6.16
N SER A 152 4.34 -17.05 -7.30
CA SER A 152 4.39 -18.50 -7.45
C SER A 152 5.83 -18.99 -7.58
N THR A 153 6.28 -19.77 -6.60
CA THR A 153 7.59 -20.42 -6.56
C THR A 153 7.55 -21.86 -7.11
N THR A 154 6.45 -22.27 -7.71
CA THR A 154 6.27 -23.64 -8.25
C THR A 154 5.88 -23.60 -9.71
N ARG A 155 6.34 -24.59 -10.47
CA ARG A 155 5.89 -24.83 -11.85
C ARG A 155 5.61 -26.29 -12.12
N ARG A 156 4.47 -26.58 -12.77
CA ARG A 156 4.16 -27.92 -13.27
C ARG A 156 4.51 -28.00 -14.75
N LEU A 157 5.46 -28.85 -15.09
CA LEU A 157 5.98 -29.01 -16.44
C LEU A 157 5.62 -30.38 -16.98
N LYS A 158 5.06 -30.43 -18.19
CA LYS A 158 4.76 -31.67 -18.88
C LYS A 158 6.04 -32.33 -19.39
N ILE A 159 6.21 -33.62 -19.09
CA ILE A 159 7.28 -34.45 -19.64
C ILE A 159 6.75 -35.28 -20.82
N ASN A 160 5.57 -35.88 -20.67
CA ASN A 160 4.80 -36.53 -21.72
C ASN A 160 3.29 -36.47 -21.37
N ASP A 161 2.42 -37.14 -22.13
CA ASP A 161 0.96 -37.02 -21.96
C ASP A 161 0.44 -37.44 -20.58
N ASN A 162 1.12 -38.36 -19.89
CA ASN A 162 0.67 -38.90 -18.60
C ASN A 162 1.64 -38.60 -17.45
N VAL A 163 2.73 -37.88 -17.71
CA VAL A 163 3.78 -37.58 -16.72
C VAL A 163 4.10 -36.09 -16.74
N HIS A 164 4.07 -35.49 -15.56
CA HIS A 164 4.54 -34.14 -15.32
C HIS A 164 5.47 -34.12 -14.11
N VAL A 165 6.31 -33.10 -14.04
CA VAL A 165 7.12 -32.79 -12.86
C VAL A 165 6.64 -31.48 -12.27
N GLN A 166 6.59 -31.40 -10.94
CA GLN A 166 6.43 -30.15 -10.25
C GLN A 166 7.78 -29.73 -9.69
N ILE A 167 8.30 -28.60 -10.15
CA ILE A 167 9.49 -28.01 -9.58
C ILE A 167 9.10 -26.95 -8.56
N GLN A 168 9.93 -26.77 -7.53
CA GLN A 168 9.82 -25.68 -6.58
C GLN A 168 11.16 -24.96 -6.54
N THR A 169 11.16 -23.69 -6.94
CA THR A 169 12.32 -22.81 -6.82
C THR A 169 12.36 -22.25 -5.41
N ARG A 170 13.54 -22.29 -4.77
CA ARG A 170 13.77 -21.60 -3.51
C ARG A 170 14.56 -20.33 -3.79
N LEU A 171 14.23 -19.29 -3.05
CA LEU A 171 15.00 -18.06 -3.05
C LEU A 171 16.26 -18.31 -2.23
N PHE A 172 17.40 -18.32 -2.88
CA PHE A 172 18.69 -18.26 -2.22
C PHE A 172 19.04 -16.78 -2.07
N PHE A 173 18.99 -16.28 -0.84
CA PHE A 173 19.66 -15.04 -0.51
C PHE A 173 21.13 -15.42 -0.28
N ASP A 174 22.02 -14.97 -1.17
CA ASP A 174 23.46 -15.02 -0.87
C ASP A 174 23.69 -14.06 0.31
N ILE A 175 24.00 -14.62 1.48
CA ILE A 175 24.36 -13.91 2.72
C ILE A 175 25.84 -13.54 2.66
#